data_AF-A0A2V9TXN9-F1
#
_entry.id   AF-A0A2V9TXN9-F1
#
_cell.length_a   1.000
_cell.length_b   1.000
_cell.length_c   1.000
_cell.angle_alpha   90.00
_cell.angle_beta   90.00
_cell.angle_gamma   90.00
#
_symmetry.space_group_name_H-M   'P 1'
#
loop_
_entity.id
_entity.type
_entity.pdbx_description
1 polymer ?
#
loop_
_entity_poly.entity_id
_entity_poly.type
_entity_poly.pdbx_seq_one_letter_code
_entity_poly.pdbx_strand_id
1 'polypeptide(L)'
;MRSSLARRRLFLTILPLLLSAVLFSAVSPLSSFAQMPQPGAPASDVSNIPKPVLNTVDDVNMRNGPDQDRTGKKTTENKEESCLLPPLTLISSPIIDAEQLQVGDKAKKEYQQACAALRRHKNEDAEKHLRRAVHEYPKYSAAWVTLGQWLAAQQRSDQAQQACLQASTVSPRYIPAYLCLADIAARGHDWNEVLKLSERALELDPSRDPLAYEYNAAANLKLQHLMEAEKSGLRAVAIDKDHHEPRALFVLAQIYEAKGDIENEINQLREYLRYADNPEDISAVKNFLLQIENRNAKSRADQSKAGDNTVGEKSPDVIASAKQSWAPADIDEAVPPVQSDLPCPIQQILKQTSDRTQDLIQSLQRFSADERIEQIEFDKKGKSRRANTQGNYVVQIEENTSRYPVIREYRGGSSGTHPSSVVDTGTAIFALIFHPSHIRSFDFRCEGLSQSHGSPAWQLRFEESADPNESFQAIRIGGSVFLPRLKGRAWIARNSYEVLRIETDLASPIPQIRFGLEHLVINYAPVEFKNHSVRLWLPESAQLYIAYRGHRYELDHSFSHFQLFSVDSDQAVKDPPPNKTPLPLLSVQSELLEPKSNSR
;
A
#
# COMPACT_ATOMS: atom_id res chain seq x y z
N MET A 1 -46.67 -52.49 32.55
CA MET A 1 -45.19 -52.31 32.46
C MET A 1 -44.76 -52.54 31.01
N ARG A 2 -43.58 -52.04 30.60
CA ARG A 2 -43.22 -51.74 29.19
C ARG A 2 -43.29 -52.95 28.24
N SER A 3 -43.77 -52.70 27.00
CA SER A 3 -43.91 -53.71 25.94
C SER A 3 -43.16 -53.34 24.65
N SER A 4 -42.09 -54.09 24.37
CA SER A 4 -41.83 -54.79 23.10
C SER A 4 -41.91 -54.07 21.73
N LEU A 5 -40.73 -53.93 21.11
CA LEU A 5 -40.36 -54.19 19.69
C LEU A 5 -41.08 -53.49 18.49
N ALA A 6 -40.25 -52.73 17.78
CA ALA A 6 -40.10 -52.57 16.33
C ALA A 6 -41.03 -53.30 15.32
N ARG A 7 -41.45 -52.56 14.27
CA ARG A 7 -41.58 -53.07 12.87
C ARG A 7 -41.57 -51.92 11.83
N ARG A 8 -40.93 -52.16 10.68
CA ARG A 8 -41.00 -51.30 9.46
C ARG A 8 -42.36 -51.44 8.76
N ARG A 9 -42.80 -50.42 8.01
CA ARG A 9 -43.42 -50.59 6.67
C ARG A 9 -43.60 -49.24 5.91
N LEU A 10 -43.27 -49.27 4.61
CA LEU A 10 -43.81 -48.36 3.58
C LEU A 10 -45.30 -48.68 3.35
N PHE A 11 -46.09 -47.73 2.82
CA PHE A 11 -46.99 -47.98 1.68
C PHE A 11 -47.51 -46.67 1.02
N LEU A 12 -47.78 -46.76 -0.29
CA LEU A 12 -48.33 -45.72 -1.17
C LEU A 12 -49.83 -45.45 -0.93
N THR A 13 -50.30 -44.25 -1.29
CA THR A 13 -51.65 -43.98 -1.82
C THR A 13 -51.61 -42.96 -2.96
N ILE A 14 -52.67 -42.92 -3.78
CA ILE A 14 -52.70 -42.40 -5.17
C ILE A 14 -53.80 -41.32 -5.33
N LEU A 15 -53.59 -40.42 -6.30
CA LEU A 15 -54.50 -39.49 -7.05
C LEU A 15 -56.04 -39.72 -6.97
N PRO A 16 -56.92 -38.70 -7.25
CA PRO A 16 -56.96 -38.04 -8.57
C PRO A 16 -57.41 -36.55 -8.70
N LEU A 17 -57.05 -36.00 -9.88
CA LEU A 17 -57.69 -34.98 -10.75
C LEU A 17 -58.71 -33.95 -10.21
N LEU A 18 -58.55 -32.70 -10.68
CA LEU A 18 -59.61 -31.98 -11.42
C LEU A 18 -59.03 -31.14 -12.60
N LEU A 19 -59.53 -31.44 -13.81
CA LEU A 19 -59.40 -30.67 -15.07
C LEU A 19 -60.40 -29.48 -15.06
N SER A 20 -60.49 -28.52 -16.01
CA SER A 20 -59.63 -27.90 -17.04
C SER A 20 -60.46 -26.84 -17.81
N ALA A 21 -59.86 -25.73 -18.23
CA ALA A 21 -60.25 -24.87 -19.39
C ALA A 21 -59.22 -23.72 -19.52
N VAL A 22 -58.19 -23.72 -20.38
CA VAL A 22 -58.10 -23.80 -21.87
C VAL A 22 -58.25 -22.44 -22.56
N LEU A 23 -57.13 -21.96 -23.14
CA LEU A 23 -56.93 -21.40 -24.50
C LEU A 23 -55.42 -21.04 -24.61
N PHE A 24 -54.56 -21.88 -25.21
CA PHE A 24 -54.08 -21.79 -26.61
C PHE A 24 -53.45 -20.42 -26.97
N SER A 25 -52.21 -20.29 -27.46
CA SER A 25 -51.24 -21.24 -28.05
C SER A 25 -49.78 -20.70 -27.84
N ALA A 26 -48.63 -21.26 -28.32
CA ALA A 26 -48.29 -22.42 -29.16
C ALA A 26 -46.79 -22.84 -28.95
N VAL A 27 -46.37 -23.93 -29.63
CA VAL A 27 -44.99 -24.36 -30.00
C VAL A 27 -44.01 -24.85 -28.91
N SER A 28 -43.68 -26.15 -29.03
CA SER A 28 -42.61 -26.94 -28.38
C SER A 28 -41.38 -27.04 -29.34
N PRO A 29 -40.14 -27.45 -28.94
CA PRO A 29 -39.86 -28.57 -28.03
C PRO A 29 -38.66 -28.49 -27.05
N LEU A 30 -38.89 -29.14 -25.90
CA LEU A 30 -38.02 -30.08 -25.16
C LEU A 30 -36.49 -29.93 -25.13
N SER A 31 -36.01 -29.85 -23.88
CA SER A 31 -34.85 -30.58 -23.35
C SER A 31 -33.44 -30.12 -23.70
N SER A 32 -32.77 -29.52 -22.71
CA SER A 32 -31.57 -30.15 -22.11
C SER A 32 -31.30 -29.61 -20.70
N PHE A 33 -30.54 -30.40 -19.93
CA PHE A 33 -30.11 -30.09 -18.58
C PHE A 33 -29.35 -28.75 -18.52
N ALA A 34 -29.55 -27.98 -17.45
CA ALA A 34 -28.62 -26.91 -17.11
C ALA A 34 -27.28 -27.53 -16.71
N GLN A 35 -26.33 -27.51 -17.65
CA GLN A 35 -24.95 -27.94 -17.45
C GLN A 35 -24.33 -27.19 -16.26
N MET A 36 -23.53 -27.87 -15.44
CA MET A 36 -22.59 -27.16 -14.55
C MET A 36 -21.68 -26.26 -15.40
N PRO A 37 -21.32 -25.04 -14.94
CA PRO A 37 -20.42 -24.17 -15.69
C PRO A 37 -19.08 -24.87 -15.91
N GLN A 38 -18.70 -25.02 -17.18
CA GLN A 38 -17.37 -25.49 -17.58
C GLN A 38 -16.31 -24.43 -17.22
N PRO A 39 -15.13 -24.82 -16.72
CA PRO A 39 -14.00 -23.89 -16.63
C PRO A 39 -13.49 -23.60 -18.06
N GLY A 40 -13.35 -22.32 -18.42
CA GLY A 40 -12.77 -21.92 -19.72
C GLY A 40 -13.59 -20.97 -20.59
N ALA A 41 -14.64 -20.32 -20.08
CA ALA A 41 -15.15 -19.12 -20.74
C ALA A 41 -14.12 -17.97 -20.54
N PRO A 42 -13.65 -17.29 -21.60
CA PRO A 42 -12.76 -16.16 -21.43
C PRO A 42 -13.49 -15.05 -20.66
N ALA A 43 -12.81 -14.46 -19.67
CA ALA A 43 -13.33 -13.30 -18.96
C ALA A 43 -13.64 -12.20 -19.98
N SER A 44 -14.93 -11.82 -20.08
CA SER A 44 -15.38 -10.76 -20.97
C SER A 44 -14.59 -9.49 -20.69
N ASP A 45 -14.02 -8.87 -21.72
CA ASP A 45 -13.07 -7.78 -21.51
C ASP A 45 -13.73 -6.61 -20.76
N VAL A 46 -13.21 -6.35 -19.57
CA VAL A 46 -13.80 -5.45 -18.58
C VAL A 46 -13.61 -3.97 -18.96
N SER A 47 -12.64 -3.69 -19.84
CA SER A 47 -12.14 -2.35 -20.15
C SER A 47 -12.32 -2.04 -21.64
N ASN A 48 -12.84 -0.85 -21.94
CA ASN A 48 -12.95 -0.29 -23.28
C ASN A 48 -11.78 0.65 -23.60
N ILE A 49 -10.90 0.97 -22.64
CA ILE A 49 -9.61 1.60 -22.91
C ILE A 49 -8.86 0.71 -23.94
N PRO A 50 -8.28 1.28 -25.02
CA PRO A 50 -7.48 0.53 -25.97
C PRO A 50 -6.42 -0.30 -25.25
N LYS A 51 -6.33 -1.59 -25.56
CA LYS A 51 -5.25 -2.44 -25.05
C LYS A 51 -3.92 -1.85 -25.53
N PRO A 52 -3.03 -1.37 -24.64
CA PRO A 52 -1.66 -1.14 -25.02
C PRO A 52 -1.10 -2.52 -25.37
N VAL A 53 -0.30 -2.59 -26.41
CA VAL A 53 0.30 -3.87 -26.78
C VAL A 53 1.23 -4.28 -25.64
N LEU A 54 1.07 -5.52 -25.15
CA LEU A 54 1.72 -6.00 -23.93
C LEU A 54 3.22 -6.24 -24.16
N ASN A 55 3.99 -5.15 -24.28
CA ASN A 55 5.40 -5.06 -24.66
C ASN A 55 5.84 -6.24 -25.54
N THR A 56 5.33 -6.27 -26.77
CA THR A 56 5.82 -7.21 -27.77
C THR A 56 7.29 -6.93 -28.07
N VAL A 57 8.01 -7.99 -28.41
CA VAL A 57 9.48 -8.04 -28.43
C VAL A 57 10.13 -6.99 -29.35
N ASP A 58 9.38 -6.53 -30.34
CA ASP A 58 9.83 -5.50 -31.27
C ASP A 58 10.20 -4.18 -30.55
N ASP A 59 9.54 -3.82 -29.44
CA ASP A 59 9.91 -2.66 -28.61
C ASP A 59 11.06 -2.94 -27.64
N VAL A 60 11.27 -4.21 -27.25
CA VAL A 60 12.48 -4.62 -26.50
C VAL A 60 13.73 -4.44 -27.35
N ASN A 61 13.60 -4.40 -28.69
CA ASN A 61 14.71 -4.07 -29.60
C ASN A 61 15.05 -2.56 -29.67
N MET A 62 14.27 -1.65 -29.06
CA MET A 62 14.42 -0.20 -29.26
C MET A 62 14.97 0.59 -28.05
N ARG A 63 15.18 -0.04 -26.88
CA ARG A 63 15.64 0.65 -25.65
C ARG A 63 17.16 0.63 -25.38
N ASN A 64 17.99 0.05 -26.25
CA ASN A 64 19.46 0.08 -26.13
C ASN A 64 20.13 1.20 -26.95
N GLY A 65 19.86 2.45 -26.57
CA GLY A 65 20.72 3.60 -26.88
C GLY A 65 21.76 3.82 -25.77
N PRO A 66 22.94 4.41 -26.05
CA PRO A 66 24.04 4.40 -25.08
C PRO A 66 23.77 5.35 -23.90
N ASP A 67 23.88 4.77 -22.70
CA ASP A 67 24.44 5.37 -21.48
C ASP A 67 24.43 6.91 -21.41
N GLN A 68 23.25 7.51 -21.19
CA GLN A 68 23.14 8.89 -20.72
C GLN A 68 22.91 8.92 -19.20
N ASP A 69 23.99 8.63 -18.49
CA ASP A 69 24.23 9.18 -17.16
C ASP A 69 24.03 10.72 -17.19
N ARG A 70 22.89 11.18 -16.67
CA ARG A 70 22.58 12.61 -16.51
C ARG A 70 23.10 13.20 -15.20
N THR A 71 23.77 12.41 -14.36
CA THR A 71 24.30 12.84 -13.06
C THR A 71 25.66 12.20 -12.81
N GLY A 72 26.68 12.68 -13.52
CA GLY A 72 28.07 12.19 -13.53
C GLY A 72 28.68 11.89 -12.15
N LYS A 73 28.35 10.71 -11.61
CA LYS A 73 28.76 10.24 -10.30
C LYS A 73 28.93 8.73 -10.38
N LYS A 74 30.15 8.32 -10.73
CA LYS A 74 30.57 6.90 -10.78
C LYS A 74 30.30 6.21 -9.45
N THR A 75 29.17 5.53 -9.33
CA THR A 75 28.95 4.49 -8.33
C THR A 75 29.59 3.20 -8.85
N THR A 76 30.78 2.90 -8.34
CA THR A 76 31.39 1.57 -8.47
C THR A 76 30.66 0.59 -7.56
N GLU A 77 29.47 0.17 -8.00
CA GLU A 77 28.73 -0.96 -7.45
C GLU A 77 28.49 -2.00 -8.57
N ASN A 78 28.45 -3.28 -8.20
CA ASN A 78 28.56 -4.43 -9.11
C ASN A 78 27.34 -4.65 -10.04
N LYS A 79 27.08 -3.71 -10.97
CA LYS A 79 25.98 -3.78 -11.96
C LYS A 79 26.19 -4.82 -13.10
N GLU A 80 27.32 -5.52 -13.13
CA GLU A 80 27.71 -6.35 -14.28
C GLU A 80 27.19 -7.82 -14.27
N GLU A 81 26.65 -8.32 -13.15
CA GLU A 81 26.33 -9.76 -13.01
C GLU A 81 24.91 -10.20 -13.46
N SER A 82 24.02 -9.28 -13.85
CA SER A 82 22.64 -9.62 -14.27
C SER A 82 22.23 -8.92 -15.57
N CYS A 83 21.47 -9.62 -16.42
CA CYS A 83 20.88 -9.09 -17.64
C CYS A 83 19.44 -9.58 -17.87
N LEU A 84 18.65 -9.62 -16.78
CA LEU A 84 17.20 -9.68 -16.85
C LEU A 84 16.67 -8.66 -17.87
N LEU A 85 15.64 -9.03 -18.61
CA LEU A 85 14.99 -8.17 -19.61
C LEU A 85 13.86 -7.35 -18.96
N PRO A 86 13.44 -6.22 -19.55
CA PRO A 86 12.26 -5.50 -19.07
C PRO A 86 11.01 -6.40 -19.02
N PRO A 87 10.09 -6.21 -18.05
CA PRO A 87 10.14 -5.23 -16.96
C PRO A 87 11.04 -5.63 -15.77
N LEU A 88 11.57 -6.87 -15.73
CA LEU A 88 12.38 -7.38 -14.61
C LEU A 88 13.73 -6.66 -14.40
N THR A 89 14.16 -5.80 -15.35
CA THR A 89 15.31 -4.88 -15.20
C THR A 89 15.21 -3.94 -14.01
N LEU A 90 13.99 -3.64 -13.55
CA LEU A 90 13.73 -2.67 -12.47
C LEU A 90 13.85 -3.31 -11.07
N ILE A 91 13.98 -4.64 -10.98
CA ILE A 91 14.04 -5.36 -9.71
C ILE A 91 15.47 -5.35 -9.18
N SER A 92 15.68 -4.66 -8.06
CA SER A 92 16.89 -4.76 -7.24
C SER A 92 16.62 -5.64 -6.02
N SER A 93 16.88 -6.95 -6.15
CA SER A 93 16.86 -7.87 -5.01
C SER A 93 18.22 -7.82 -4.29
N PRO A 94 18.31 -7.28 -3.06
CA PRO A 94 19.54 -7.35 -2.27
C PRO A 94 19.78 -8.75 -1.68
N ILE A 95 18.78 -9.64 -1.77
CA ILE A 95 18.85 -11.01 -1.27
C ILE A 95 19.41 -11.90 -2.39
N ILE A 96 20.64 -12.33 -2.19
CA ILE A 96 21.35 -13.31 -3.01
C ILE A 96 21.38 -14.62 -2.21
N ASP A 97 20.65 -15.64 -2.65
CA ASP A 97 20.72 -16.98 -2.03
C ASP A 97 22.16 -17.54 -2.12
N ALA A 98 22.59 -18.31 -1.13
CA ALA A 98 23.98 -18.78 -1.01
C ALA A 98 24.44 -19.61 -2.22
N GLU A 99 23.51 -20.25 -2.93
CA GLU A 99 23.69 -20.94 -4.20
C GLU A 99 24.17 -20.00 -5.33
N GLN A 100 23.68 -18.75 -5.40
CA GLN A 100 24.11 -17.77 -6.41
C GLN A 100 25.59 -17.35 -6.20
N LEU A 101 26.10 -17.44 -4.96
CA LEU A 101 27.50 -17.16 -4.65
C LEU A 101 28.46 -18.28 -5.09
N GLN A 102 27.93 -19.45 -5.48
CA GLN A 102 28.70 -20.65 -5.88
C GLN A 102 28.74 -20.87 -7.41
N VAL A 103 28.27 -19.91 -8.20
CA VAL A 103 28.30 -20.01 -9.68
C VAL A 103 29.75 -19.98 -10.17
N GLY A 104 30.22 -21.09 -10.74
CA GLY A 104 31.58 -21.21 -11.26
C GLY A 104 31.84 -20.38 -12.53
N ASP A 105 33.10 -19.98 -12.74
CA ASP A 105 33.54 -19.05 -13.79
C ASP A 105 33.03 -19.38 -15.20
N LYS A 106 32.96 -20.68 -15.53
CA LYS A 106 32.50 -21.14 -16.86
C LYS A 106 31.02 -20.81 -17.09
N ALA A 107 30.18 -20.98 -16.07
CA ALA A 107 28.76 -20.62 -16.13
C ALA A 107 28.56 -19.09 -16.12
N LYS A 108 29.32 -18.36 -15.28
CA LYS A 108 29.33 -16.88 -15.29
C LYS A 108 29.70 -16.34 -16.66
N LYS A 109 30.75 -16.89 -17.30
CA LYS A 109 31.23 -16.48 -18.63
C LYS A 109 30.18 -16.71 -19.73
N GLU A 110 29.54 -17.88 -19.77
CA GLU A 110 28.48 -18.16 -20.75
C GLU A 110 27.27 -17.23 -20.51
N TYR A 111 26.90 -16.94 -19.25
CA TYR A 111 25.84 -15.97 -18.96
C TYR A 111 26.21 -14.54 -19.40
N GLN A 112 27.42 -14.07 -19.11
CA GLN A 112 27.92 -12.77 -19.58
C GLN A 112 27.95 -12.66 -21.12
N GLN A 113 28.26 -13.77 -21.82
CA GLN A 113 28.20 -13.83 -23.28
C GLN A 113 26.76 -13.73 -23.80
N ALA A 114 25.79 -14.38 -23.14
CA ALA A 114 24.38 -14.17 -23.43
C ALA A 114 23.95 -12.71 -23.22
N CYS A 115 24.32 -12.11 -22.09
CA CYS A 115 24.05 -10.69 -21.81
C CYS A 115 24.61 -9.76 -22.88
N ALA A 116 25.83 -10.03 -23.36
CA ALA A 116 26.43 -9.27 -24.45
C ALA A 116 25.76 -9.50 -25.81
N ALA A 117 25.21 -10.70 -26.07
CA ALA A 117 24.45 -11.01 -27.27
C ALA A 117 23.07 -10.31 -27.28
N LEU A 118 22.35 -10.33 -26.15
CA LEU A 118 21.08 -9.63 -25.96
C LEU A 118 21.23 -8.12 -26.19
N ARG A 119 22.23 -7.47 -25.57
CA ARG A 119 22.54 -6.04 -25.79
C ARG A 119 22.94 -5.68 -27.23
N ARG A 120 23.26 -6.67 -28.06
CA ARG A 120 23.68 -6.51 -29.47
C ARG A 120 22.63 -7.00 -30.46
N HIS A 121 21.42 -7.32 -30.00
CA HIS A 121 20.32 -7.88 -30.82
C HIS A 121 20.73 -9.15 -31.59
N LYS A 122 21.67 -9.93 -31.04
CA LYS A 122 22.16 -11.20 -31.61
C LYS A 122 21.38 -12.38 -31.03
N ASN A 123 20.16 -12.49 -31.52
CA ASN A 123 19.08 -13.29 -30.95
C ASN A 123 19.41 -14.80 -30.85
N GLU A 124 20.01 -15.40 -31.88
CA GLU A 124 20.36 -16.83 -31.89
C GLU A 124 21.55 -17.17 -30.97
N ASP A 125 22.53 -16.27 -30.88
CA ASP A 125 23.70 -16.44 -29.99
C ASP A 125 23.26 -16.36 -28.51
N ALA A 126 22.29 -15.50 -28.17
CA ALA A 126 21.79 -15.33 -26.81
C ALA A 126 21.21 -16.62 -26.22
N GLU A 127 20.28 -17.30 -26.92
CA GLU A 127 19.69 -18.55 -26.42
C GLU A 127 20.74 -19.64 -26.21
N LYS A 128 21.68 -19.76 -27.15
CA LYS A 128 22.77 -20.74 -27.11
C LYS A 128 23.67 -20.55 -25.90
N HIS A 129 24.03 -19.31 -25.57
CA HIS A 129 24.83 -18.97 -24.39
C HIS A 129 24.03 -19.16 -23.09
N LEU A 130 22.74 -18.79 -23.04
CA LEU A 130 21.88 -19.03 -21.88
C LEU A 130 21.72 -20.53 -21.58
N ARG A 131 21.47 -21.35 -22.60
CA ARG A 131 21.37 -22.81 -22.46
C ARG A 131 22.67 -23.45 -21.97
N ARG A 132 23.82 -22.90 -22.35
CA ARG A 132 25.12 -23.33 -21.82
C ARG A 132 25.31 -22.90 -20.37
N ALA A 133 24.99 -21.66 -20.02
CA ALA A 133 25.11 -21.18 -18.64
C ALA A 133 24.34 -22.06 -17.63
N VAL A 134 23.10 -22.45 -17.96
CA VAL A 134 22.29 -23.35 -17.13
C VAL A 134 22.70 -24.82 -17.23
N HIS A 135 23.42 -25.24 -18.28
CA HIS A 135 24.00 -26.58 -18.36
C HIS A 135 25.25 -26.70 -17.48
N GLU A 136 26.12 -25.69 -17.51
CA GLU A 136 27.34 -25.61 -16.69
C GLU A 136 27.04 -25.38 -15.20
N TYR A 137 25.97 -24.64 -14.88
CA TYR A 137 25.48 -24.50 -13.51
C TYR A 137 23.94 -24.54 -13.45
N PRO A 138 23.34 -25.73 -13.26
CA PRO A 138 21.88 -25.90 -13.20
C PRO A 138 21.14 -25.12 -12.11
N LYS A 139 21.85 -24.57 -11.12
CA LYS A 139 21.28 -23.70 -10.07
C LYS A 139 21.32 -22.20 -10.41
N TYR A 140 21.69 -21.80 -11.64
CA TYR A 140 21.82 -20.40 -12.02
C TYR A 140 20.47 -19.71 -12.28
N SER A 141 19.75 -19.34 -11.22
CA SER A 141 18.42 -18.69 -11.28
C SER A 141 18.35 -17.50 -12.24
N ALA A 142 19.32 -16.58 -12.22
CA ALA A 142 19.34 -15.43 -13.14
C ALA A 142 19.42 -15.88 -14.62
N ALA A 143 20.23 -16.89 -14.94
CA ALA A 143 20.30 -17.45 -16.29
C ALA A 143 19.02 -18.19 -16.69
N TRP A 144 18.39 -18.93 -15.78
CA TRP A 144 17.09 -19.56 -16.01
C TRP A 144 15.96 -18.54 -16.26
N VAL A 145 15.89 -17.45 -15.47
CA VAL A 145 14.90 -16.39 -15.70
C VAL A 145 15.16 -15.67 -17.03
N THR A 146 16.41 -15.30 -17.31
CA THR A 146 16.76 -14.65 -18.59
C THR A 146 16.42 -15.54 -19.79
N LEU A 147 16.64 -16.87 -19.68
CA LEU A 147 16.23 -17.85 -20.68
C LEU A 147 14.70 -17.94 -20.82
N GLY A 148 13.96 -17.90 -19.71
CA GLY A 148 12.50 -17.89 -19.74
C GLY A 148 11.93 -16.64 -20.40
N GLN A 149 12.41 -15.45 -20.04
CA GLN A 149 12.04 -14.19 -20.70
C GLN A 149 12.36 -14.22 -22.20
N TRP A 150 13.54 -14.73 -22.57
CA TRP A 150 13.94 -14.90 -23.96
C TRP A 150 12.99 -15.85 -24.74
N LEU A 151 12.61 -16.97 -24.13
CA LEU A 151 11.70 -17.93 -24.76
C LEU A 151 10.25 -17.40 -24.85
N ALA A 152 9.79 -16.66 -23.85
CA ALA A 152 8.48 -16.00 -23.86
C ALA A 152 8.41 -14.95 -24.96
N ALA A 153 9.49 -14.19 -25.14
CA ALA A 153 9.67 -13.27 -26.25
C ALA A 153 9.54 -14.00 -27.61
N GLN A 154 10.22 -15.12 -27.79
CA GLN A 154 10.10 -15.96 -29.00
C GLN A 154 8.78 -16.76 -29.11
N GLN A 155 7.73 -16.37 -28.38
CA GLN A 155 6.41 -17.03 -28.33
C GLN A 155 6.44 -18.52 -27.96
N ARG A 156 7.52 -18.99 -27.33
CA ARG A 156 7.73 -20.40 -26.92
C ARG A 156 7.31 -20.60 -25.46
N SER A 157 6.06 -20.29 -25.17
CA SER A 157 5.48 -20.20 -23.82
C SER A 157 5.76 -21.40 -22.93
N ASP A 158 5.57 -22.63 -23.42
CA ASP A 158 5.82 -23.85 -22.64
C ASP A 158 7.28 -23.95 -22.14
N GLN A 159 8.23 -23.65 -23.04
CA GLN A 159 9.66 -23.69 -22.70
C GLN A 159 10.05 -22.52 -21.79
N ALA A 160 9.40 -21.37 -21.96
CA ALA A 160 9.58 -20.21 -21.09
C ALA A 160 9.12 -20.48 -19.66
N GLN A 161 7.92 -21.06 -19.51
CA GLN A 161 7.35 -21.45 -18.22
C GLN A 161 8.24 -22.48 -17.53
N GLN A 162 8.71 -23.50 -18.26
CA GLN A 162 9.67 -24.48 -17.73
C GLN A 162 10.96 -23.83 -17.22
N ALA A 163 11.55 -22.89 -17.98
CA ALA A 163 12.77 -22.21 -17.58
C ALA A 163 12.59 -21.37 -16.29
N CYS A 164 11.52 -20.56 -16.19
CA CYS A 164 11.28 -19.77 -14.98
C CYS A 164 10.79 -20.63 -13.79
N LEU A 165 10.14 -21.77 -14.05
CA LEU A 165 9.84 -22.76 -13.00
C LEU A 165 11.12 -23.39 -12.44
N GLN A 166 12.11 -23.72 -13.28
CA GLN A 166 13.43 -24.16 -12.80
C GLN A 166 14.07 -23.11 -11.90
N ALA A 167 14.06 -21.83 -12.28
CA ALA A 167 14.58 -20.75 -11.43
C ALA A 167 13.93 -20.71 -10.03
N SER A 168 12.60 -20.79 -9.96
CA SER A 168 11.87 -20.81 -8.68
C SER A 168 12.11 -22.07 -7.84
N THR A 169 12.48 -23.18 -8.51
CA THR A 169 12.77 -24.47 -7.86
C THR A 169 14.17 -24.49 -7.25
N VAL A 170 15.17 -23.92 -7.94
CA VAL A 170 16.57 -23.90 -7.47
C VAL A 170 16.85 -22.77 -6.48
N SER A 171 16.02 -21.72 -6.46
CA SER A 171 16.12 -20.58 -5.53
C SER A 171 14.72 -20.06 -5.18
N PRO A 172 14.05 -20.66 -4.17
CA PRO A 172 12.66 -20.33 -3.78
C PRO A 172 12.43 -18.93 -3.18
N ARG A 173 13.48 -18.10 -3.13
CA ARG A 173 13.44 -16.69 -2.71
C ARG A 173 13.75 -15.71 -3.85
N TYR A 174 14.06 -16.20 -5.05
CA TYR A 174 14.41 -15.36 -6.19
C TYR A 174 13.17 -14.76 -6.85
N ILE A 175 12.79 -13.56 -6.41
CA ILE A 175 11.59 -12.82 -6.86
C ILE A 175 11.43 -12.77 -8.40
N PRO A 176 12.48 -12.51 -9.21
CA PRO A 176 12.36 -12.49 -10.67
C PRO A 176 11.85 -13.79 -11.31
N ALA A 177 11.99 -14.95 -10.63
CA ALA A 177 11.42 -16.21 -11.12
C ALA A 177 9.89 -16.21 -11.05
N TYR A 178 9.32 -15.73 -9.95
CA TYR A 178 7.87 -15.65 -9.76
C TYR A 178 7.24 -14.60 -10.69
N LEU A 179 7.91 -13.46 -10.89
CA LEU A 179 7.43 -12.41 -11.79
C LEU A 179 7.58 -12.78 -13.27
N CYS A 180 8.60 -13.53 -13.66
CA CYS A 180 8.65 -14.15 -14.99
C CYS A 180 7.48 -15.10 -15.24
N LEU A 181 7.17 -15.98 -14.26
CA LEU A 181 6.02 -16.88 -14.36
C LEU A 181 4.71 -16.09 -14.43
N ALA A 182 4.58 -14.99 -13.67
CA ALA A 182 3.40 -14.13 -13.68
C ALA A 182 3.21 -13.45 -15.05
N ASP A 183 4.28 -12.99 -15.70
CA ASP A 183 4.20 -12.44 -17.06
C ASP A 183 3.71 -13.48 -18.08
N ILE A 184 4.25 -14.70 -18.01
CA ILE A 184 3.86 -15.81 -18.90
C ILE A 184 2.39 -16.20 -18.66
N ALA A 185 1.96 -16.28 -17.40
CA ALA A 185 0.57 -16.54 -17.05
C ALA A 185 -0.38 -15.41 -17.52
N ALA A 186 0.04 -14.14 -17.42
CA ALA A 186 -0.74 -12.99 -17.90
C ALA A 186 -0.91 -12.99 -19.42
N ARG A 187 0.15 -13.33 -20.17
CA ARG A 187 0.09 -13.58 -21.63
C ARG A 187 -0.84 -14.74 -21.99
N GLY A 188 -0.90 -15.77 -21.15
CA GLY A 188 -1.83 -16.90 -21.26
C GLY A 188 -3.25 -16.63 -20.74
N HIS A 189 -3.52 -15.44 -20.20
CA HIS A 189 -4.78 -15.06 -19.53
C HIS A 189 -5.17 -15.93 -18.31
N ASP A 190 -4.22 -16.63 -17.68
CA ASP A 190 -4.45 -17.34 -16.41
C ASP A 190 -4.30 -16.40 -15.21
N TRP A 191 -5.28 -15.53 -15.05
CA TRP A 191 -5.28 -14.48 -14.01
C TRP A 191 -5.26 -15.03 -12.58
N ASN A 192 -5.68 -16.29 -12.36
CA ASN A 192 -5.57 -16.93 -11.04
C ASN A 192 -4.12 -17.29 -10.71
N GLU A 193 -3.38 -17.83 -11.68
CA GLU A 193 -1.96 -18.11 -11.48
C GLU A 193 -1.14 -16.81 -11.42
N VAL A 194 -1.49 -15.76 -12.18
CA VAL A 194 -0.90 -14.41 -12.02
C VAL A 194 -1.10 -13.90 -10.59
N LEU A 195 -2.32 -13.98 -10.04
CA LEU A 195 -2.62 -13.55 -8.67
C LEU A 195 -1.70 -14.27 -7.68
N LYS A 196 -1.73 -15.61 -7.68
CA LYS A 196 -0.92 -16.47 -6.81
C LYS A 196 0.59 -16.21 -6.91
N LEU A 197 1.12 -16.02 -8.12
CA LEU A 197 2.54 -15.76 -8.34
C LEU A 197 2.94 -14.34 -7.90
N SER A 198 2.07 -13.35 -8.12
CA SER A 198 2.29 -11.98 -7.64
C SER A 198 2.23 -11.90 -6.11
N GLU A 199 1.29 -12.60 -5.46
CA GLU A 199 1.23 -12.72 -4.00
C GLU A 199 2.50 -13.36 -3.45
N ARG A 200 3.00 -14.42 -4.10
CA ARG A 200 4.26 -15.06 -3.70
C ARG A 200 5.48 -14.15 -3.86
N ALA A 201 5.52 -13.28 -4.87
CA ALA A 201 6.55 -12.25 -4.99
C ALA A 201 6.43 -11.20 -3.86
N LEU A 202 5.21 -10.76 -3.55
CA LEU A 202 4.92 -9.82 -2.48
C LEU A 202 5.18 -10.37 -1.07
N GLU A 203 5.08 -11.68 -0.85
CA GLU A 203 5.52 -12.33 0.41
C GLU A 203 7.03 -12.24 0.63
N LEU A 204 7.82 -12.21 -0.47
CA LEU A 204 9.28 -12.23 -0.43
C LEU A 204 9.88 -10.83 -0.27
N ASP A 205 9.28 -9.81 -0.90
CA ASP A 205 9.54 -8.40 -0.60
C ASP A 205 8.24 -7.57 -0.68
N PRO A 206 7.53 -7.35 0.45
CA PRO A 206 6.29 -6.56 0.49
C PRO A 206 6.49 -5.05 0.29
N SER A 207 7.71 -4.57 0.07
CA SER A 207 8.07 -3.16 0.30
C SER A 207 8.79 -2.47 -0.85
N ARG A 208 9.43 -3.21 -1.76
CA ARG A 208 10.33 -2.64 -2.78
C ARG A 208 9.99 -2.99 -4.23
N ASP A 209 9.04 -3.88 -4.50
CA ASP A 209 8.76 -4.37 -5.84
C ASP A 209 7.46 -3.77 -6.42
N PRO A 210 7.53 -2.70 -7.25
CA PRO A 210 6.34 -2.09 -7.85
C PRO A 210 5.69 -3.01 -8.89
N LEU A 211 6.48 -3.87 -9.54
CA LEU A 211 6.03 -4.76 -10.60
C LEU A 211 5.23 -5.94 -10.05
N ALA A 212 5.62 -6.47 -8.88
CA ALA A 212 4.83 -7.45 -8.15
C ALA A 212 3.44 -6.89 -7.79
N TYR A 213 3.36 -5.63 -7.37
CA TYR A 213 2.09 -4.94 -7.13
C TYR A 213 1.30 -4.67 -8.43
N GLU A 214 1.97 -4.37 -9.54
CA GLU A 214 1.30 -4.22 -10.85
C GLU A 214 0.63 -5.53 -11.32
N TYR A 215 1.36 -6.66 -11.33
CA TYR A 215 0.77 -7.95 -11.70
C TYR A 215 -0.38 -8.34 -10.76
N ASN A 216 -0.26 -8.04 -9.46
CA ASN A 216 -1.32 -8.26 -8.49
C ASN A 216 -2.56 -7.39 -8.77
N ALA A 217 -2.36 -6.12 -9.17
CA ALA A 217 -3.42 -5.21 -9.56
C ALA A 217 -4.15 -5.68 -10.82
N ALA A 218 -3.39 -6.05 -11.87
CA ALA A 218 -3.92 -6.52 -13.13
C ALA A 218 -4.69 -7.85 -12.99
N ALA A 219 -4.19 -8.78 -12.17
CA ALA A 219 -4.88 -10.03 -11.86
C ALA A 219 -6.21 -9.77 -11.13
N ASN A 220 -6.20 -8.97 -10.06
CA ASN A 220 -7.41 -8.65 -9.32
C ASN A 220 -8.44 -7.90 -10.17
N LEU A 221 -8.03 -6.99 -11.06
CA LEU A 221 -8.92 -6.33 -12.03
C LEU A 221 -9.64 -7.36 -12.93
N LYS A 222 -8.89 -8.27 -13.54
CA LYS A 222 -9.43 -9.28 -14.46
C LYS A 222 -10.25 -10.36 -13.74
N LEU A 223 -10.02 -10.56 -12.43
CA LEU A 223 -10.84 -11.38 -11.53
C LEU A 223 -12.01 -10.62 -10.88
N GLN A 224 -12.22 -9.34 -11.22
CA GLN A 224 -13.29 -8.47 -10.68
C GLN A 224 -13.17 -8.13 -9.18
N HIS A 225 -12.01 -8.34 -8.59
CA HIS A 225 -11.65 -7.89 -7.24
C HIS A 225 -11.20 -6.42 -7.28
N LEU A 226 -12.12 -5.50 -7.64
CA LEU A 226 -11.78 -4.11 -7.98
C LEU A 226 -11.11 -3.32 -6.84
N MET A 227 -11.37 -3.66 -5.58
CA MET A 227 -10.79 -2.97 -4.42
C MET A 227 -9.34 -3.42 -4.16
N GLU A 228 -9.10 -4.72 -4.27
CA GLU A 228 -7.77 -5.33 -4.21
C GLU A 228 -6.92 -4.86 -5.39
N ALA A 229 -7.53 -4.75 -6.57
CA ALA A 229 -6.91 -4.19 -7.76
C ALA A 229 -6.44 -2.75 -7.56
N GLU A 230 -7.33 -1.87 -7.08
CA GLU A 230 -7.01 -0.46 -6.78
C GLU A 230 -5.91 -0.35 -5.72
N LYS A 231 -6.03 -1.09 -4.62
CA LYS A 231 -5.04 -1.11 -3.53
C LYS A 231 -3.65 -1.48 -4.03
N SER A 232 -3.54 -2.50 -4.88
CA SER A 232 -2.25 -2.93 -5.42
C SER A 232 -1.74 -1.98 -6.50
N GLY A 233 -2.61 -1.42 -7.35
CA GLY A 233 -2.22 -0.43 -8.36
C GLY A 233 -1.68 0.86 -7.75
N LEU A 234 -2.37 1.41 -6.74
CA LEU A 234 -1.91 2.59 -6.00
C LEU A 234 -0.58 2.31 -5.28
N ARG A 235 -0.37 1.07 -4.80
CA ARG A 235 0.88 0.67 -4.15
C ARG A 235 2.04 0.54 -5.13
N ALA A 236 1.80 0.06 -6.35
CA ALA A 236 2.80 0.03 -7.42
C ALA A 236 3.32 1.44 -7.74
N VAL A 237 2.41 2.39 -8.01
CA VAL A 237 2.74 3.80 -8.30
C VAL A 237 3.42 4.49 -7.10
N ALA A 238 2.98 4.22 -5.87
CA ALA A 238 3.60 4.80 -4.68
C ALA A 238 5.05 4.31 -4.43
N ILE A 239 5.43 3.16 -5.00
CA ILE A 239 6.80 2.63 -4.95
C ILE A 239 7.61 3.20 -6.12
N ASP A 240 7.10 3.14 -7.36
CA ASP A 240 7.74 3.68 -8.56
C ASP A 240 7.44 5.17 -8.77
N LYS A 241 7.97 6.01 -7.88
CA LYS A 241 7.71 7.47 -7.83
C LYS A 241 8.19 8.24 -9.06
N ASP A 242 9.17 7.69 -9.77
CA ASP A 242 9.73 8.28 -10.98
C ASP A 242 9.07 7.71 -12.25
N HIS A 243 8.11 6.78 -12.10
CA HIS A 243 7.31 6.16 -13.16
C HIS A 243 8.17 5.49 -14.26
N HIS A 244 9.20 4.74 -13.85
CA HIS A 244 10.00 3.91 -14.75
C HIS A 244 9.17 2.83 -15.47
N GLU A 245 8.10 2.35 -14.84
CA GLU A 245 7.10 1.46 -15.41
C GLU A 245 5.71 2.13 -15.37
N PRO A 246 5.38 2.99 -16.34
CA PRO A 246 4.12 3.75 -16.36
C PRO A 246 2.89 2.84 -16.51
N ARG A 247 3.06 1.56 -16.83
CA ARG A 247 1.99 0.57 -16.94
C ARG A 247 1.15 0.42 -15.67
N ALA A 248 1.70 0.68 -14.49
CA ALA A 248 0.93 0.75 -13.25
C ALA A 248 -0.17 1.84 -13.26
N LEU A 249 0.13 3.03 -13.81
CA LEU A 249 -0.85 4.11 -14.03
C LEU A 249 -1.95 3.67 -15.01
N PHE A 250 -1.55 2.94 -16.06
CA PHE A 250 -2.50 2.43 -17.04
C PHE A 250 -3.44 1.37 -16.45
N VAL A 251 -2.92 0.44 -15.64
CA VAL A 251 -3.75 -0.54 -14.91
C VAL A 251 -4.71 0.17 -13.95
N LEU A 252 -4.27 1.24 -13.27
CA LEU A 252 -5.16 2.09 -12.47
C LEU A 252 -6.27 2.76 -13.29
N ALA A 253 -5.98 3.27 -14.48
CA ALA A 253 -7.01 3.80 -15.38
C ALA A 253 -8.08 2.74 -15.71
N GLN A 254 -7.67 1.49 -16.00
CA GLN A 254 -8.61 0.38 -16.23
C GLN A 254 -9.42 -0.01 -14.99
N ILE A 255 -8.85 0.13 -13.79
CA ILE A 255 -9.56 -0.06 -12.53
C ILE A 255 -10.60 1.05 -12.32
N TYR A 256 -10.26 2.30 -12.60
CA TYR A 256 -11.20 3.42 -12.50
C TYR A 256 -12.31 3.36 -13.56
N GLU A 257 -12.01 2.94 -14.80
CA GLU A 257 -13.02 2.65 -15.82
C GLU A 257 -14.01 1.58 -15.31
N ALA A 258 -13.50 0.45 -14.81
CA ALA A 258 -14.33 -0.64 -14.27
C ALA A 258 -15.17 -0.23 -13.06
N LYS A 259 -14.73 0.78 -12.29
CA LYS A 259 -15.48 1.40 -11.18
C LYS A 259 -16.47 2.48 -11.65
N GLY A 260 -16.40 2.93 -12.90
CA GLY A 260 -17.16 4.08 -13.43
C GLY A 260 -16.67 5.45 -12.91
N ASP A 261 -15.44 5.53 -12.40
CA ASP A 261 -14.83 6.73 -11.84
C ASP A 261 -14.07 7.51 -12.93
N ILE A 262 -14.84 8.21 -13.76
CA ILE A 262 -14.37 8.92 -14.96
C ILE A 262 -13.30 9.98 -14.62
N GLU A 263 -13.35 10.61 -13.44
CA GLU A 263 -12.36 11.64 -13.08
C GLU A 263 -10.99 11.02 -12.80
N ASN A 264 -10.95 9.94 -12.01
CA ASN A 264 -9.70 9.25 -11.72
C ASN A 264 -9.18 8.50 -12.95
N GLU A 265 -10.05 7.92 -13.78
CA GLU A 265 -9.68 7.37 -15.09
C GLU A 265 -8.95 8.42 -15.95
N ILE A 266 -9.53 9.60 -16.13
CA ILE A 266 -8.93 10.73 -16.87
C ILE A 266 -7.58 11.14 -16.26
N ASN A 267 -7.48 11.23 -14.94
CA ASN A 267 -6.24 11.63 -14.26
C ASN A 267 -5.11 10.61 -14.47
N GLN A 268 -5.39 9.31 -14.33
CA GLN A 268 -4.39 8.26 -14.52
C GLN A 268 -3.94 8.14 -15.98
N LEU A 269 -4.86 8.30 -16.95
CA LEU A 269 -4.49 8.34 -18.38
C LEU A 269 -3.63 9.57 -18.72
N ARG A 270 -3.88 10.72 -18.08
CA ARG A 270 -3.05 11.93 -18.25
C ARG A 270 -1.65 11.75 -17.67
N GLU A 271 -1.52 11.18 -16.47
CA GLU A 271 -0.20 10.89 -15.90
C GLU A 271 0.54 9.82 -16.73
N TYR A 272 -0.14 8.77 -17.19
CA TYR A 272 0.45 7.78 -18.10
C TYR A 272 1.09 8.43 -19.34
N LEU A 273 0.37 9.37 -19.98
CA LEU A 273 0.84 10.10 -21.16
C LEU A 273 2.06 11.01 -20.92
N ARG A 274 2.51 11.23 -19.68
CA ARG A 274 3.72 11.98 -19.35
C ARG A 274 4.99 11.14 -19.36
N TYR A 275 4.85 9.84 -19.14
CA TYR A 275 5.95 8.89 -18.94
C TYR A 275 5.94 7.74 -19.96
N ALA A 276 4.85 7.58 -20.73
CA ALA A 276 4.79 6.63 -21.84
C ALA A 276 5.72 7.06 -22.98
N ASP A 277 6.55 6.12 -23.45
CA ASP A 277 7.48 6.31 -24.58
C ASP A 277 6.94 5.78 -25.92
N ASN A 278 6.02 4.80 -25.89
CA ASN A 278 5.55 4.11 -27.10
C ASN A 278 4.62 5.01 -27.95
N PRO A 279 4.95 5.36 -29.20
CA PRO A 279 4.15 6.27 -30.02
C PRO A 279 2.73 5.76 -30.35
N GLU A 280 2.54 4.44 -30.45
CA GLU A 280 1.25 3.83 -30.73
C GLU A 280 0.35 3.90 -29.49
N ASP A 281 0.86 3.53 -28.32
CA ASP A 281 0.13 3.63 -27.04
C ASP A 281 -0.23 5.08 -26.71
N ILE A 282 0.71 6.01 -26.88
CA ILE A 282 0.50 7.46 -26.71
C ILE A 282 -0.65 7.93 -27.61
N SER A 283 -0.69 7.47 -28.87
CA SER A 283 -1.72 7.87 -29.83
C SER A 283 -3.08 7.25 -29.50
N ALA A 284 -3.11 5.97 -29.12
CA ALA A 284 -4.32 5.27 -28.71
C ALA A 284 -4.94 5.90 -27.44
N VAL A 285 -4.13 6.15 -26.42
CA VAL A 285 -4.58 6.75 -25.15
C VAL A 285 -5.03 8.20 -25.34
N LYS A 286 -4.32 9.02 -26.14
CA LYS A 286 -4.79 10.39 -26.47
C LYS A 286 -6.15 10.38 -27.17
N ASN A 287 -6.36 9.50 -28.15
CA ASN A 287 -7.63 9.39 -28.85
C ASN A 287 -8.76 8.94 -27.92
N PHE A 288 -8.49 7.98 -27.03
CA PHE A 288 -9.48 7.51 -26.06
C PHE A 288 -9.81 8.59 -25.01
N LEU A 289 -8.80 9.26 -24.45
CA LEU A 289 -8.96 10.35 -23.48
C LEU A 289 -9.88 11.46 -24.04
N LEU A 290 -9.64 11.90 -25.28
CA LEU A 290 -10.51 12.86 -25.97
C LEU A 290 -11.96 12.38 -26.10
N GLN A 291 -12.22 11.08 -26.29
CA GLN A 291 -13.58 10.54 -26.34
C GLN A 291 -14.26 10.53 -24.97
N ILE A 292 -13.53 10.29 -23.88
CA ILE A 292 -14.09 10.35 -22.52
C ILE A 292 -14.36 11.80 -22.12
N GLU A 293 -13.39 12.70 -22.34
CA GLU A 293 -13.51 14.13 -21.99
C GLU A 293 -14.71 14.78 -22.68
N ASN A 294 -14.93 14.49 -23.97
CA ASN A 294 -16.10 14.97 -24.70
C ASN A 294 -17.43 14.39 -24.16
N ARG A 295 -17.45 13.12 -23.73
CA ARG A 295 -18.63 12.50 -23.10
C ARG A 295 -18.93 13.11 -21.73
N ASN A 296 -17.91 13.34 -20.91
CA ASN A 296 -18.00 13.95 -19.58
C ASN A 296 -18.42 15.44 -19.66
N ALA A 297 -17.85 16.20 -20.60
CA ALA A 297 -18.26 17.58 -20.84
C ALA A 297 -19.74 17.68 -21.24
N LYS A 298 -20.21 16.75 -22.08
CA LYS A 298 -21.62 16.67 -22.50
C LYS A 298 -22.55 16.29 -21.34
N SER A 299 -22.22 15.28 -20.54
CA SER A 299 -23.05 14.87 -19.39
C SER A 299 -23.14 15.98 -18.33
N ARG A 300 -22.04 16.69 -18.04
CA ARG A 300 -22.04 17.88 -17.16
C ARG A 300 -22.91 19.01 -17.71
N ALA A 301 -22.84 19.29 -19.02
CA ALA A 301 -23.65 20.32 -19.65
C ALA A 301 -25.15 19.98 -19.69
N ASP A 302 -25.51 18.69 -19.74
CA ASP A 302 -26.90 18.24 -19.65
C ASP A 302 -27.40 18.26 -18.19
N GLN A 303 -26.56 17.94 -17.21
CA GLN A 303 -26.87 18.10 -15.77
C GLN A 303 -27.08 19.58 -15.39
N SER A 304 -26.27 20.51 -15.92
CA SER A 304 -26.41 21.94 -15.62
C SER A 304 -27.71 22.57 -16.16
N LYS A 305 -28.40 21.91 -17.10
CA LYS A 305 -29.69 22.36 -17.65
C LYS A 305 -30.91 21.85 -16.90
N ALA A 306 -30.71 20.88 -15.99
CA ALA A 306 -31.79 20.29 -15.20
C ALA A 306 -31.96 20.94 -13.80
N GLY A 307 -31.10 21.89 -13.44
CA GLY A 307 -30.93 22.40 -12.08
C GLY A 307 -31.49 23.80 -11.79
N ASP A 308 -32.42 24.33 -12.59
CA ASP A 308 -33.01 25.65 -12.38
C ASP A 308 -34.55 25.58 -12.21
N ASN A 309 -34.99 25.53 -10.95
CA ASN A 309 -36.36 25.85 -10.51
C ASN A 309 -36.41 25.91 -8.96
N THR A 310 -36.35 27.13 -8.41
CA THR A 310 -36.93 27.65 -7.12
C THR A 310 -36.93 26.76 -5.85
N VAL A 311 -36.69 27.28 -4.65
CA VAL A 311 -37.39 28.40 -3.98
C VAL A 311 -36.43 29.10 -3.00
N GLY A 312 -36.56 30.43 -2.86
CA GLY A 312 -35.94 31.18 -1.76
C GLY A 312 -36.96 31.50 -0.67
N GLU A 313 -36.53 31.49 0.59
CA GLU A 313 -37.29 32.03 1.72
C GLU A 313 -36.36 32.69 2.75
N LYS A 314 -36.89 33.61 3.56
CA LYS A 314 -36.14 34.64 4.30
C LYS A 314 -35.62 34.17 5.66
N SER A 315 -34.51 34.79 6.11
CA SER A 315 -34.06 34.80 7.51
C SER A 315 -35.08 35.45 8.47
N PRO A 316 -35.00 35.11 9.76
CA PRO A 316 -34.88 36.17 10.76
C PRO A 316 -33.84 35.86 11.88
N ASP A 317 -33.31 36.91 12.50
CA ASP A 317 -32.43 36.85 13.67
C ASP A 317 -33.12 36.25 14.91
N VAL A 318 -32.44 35.36 15.65
CA VAL A 318 -32.71 35.08 17.07
C VAL A 318 -31.40 34.78 17.81
N ILE A 319 -31.07 35.59 18.83
CA ILE A 319 -30.06 35.27 19.84
C ILE A 319 -30.68 34.36 20.91
N ALA A 320 -29.87 33.44 21.45
CA ALA A 320 -30.13 32.59 22.62
C ALA A 320 -31.15 31.44 22.49
N SER A 321 -30.64 30.25 22.10
CA SER A 321 -30.53 29.13 23.04
C SER A 321 -29.69 28.03 22.41
N ALA A 322 -28.47 27.82 22.91
CA ALA A 322 -27.61 26.75 22.43
C ALA A 322 -28.18 25.40 22.89
N LYS A 323 -28.99 24.78 22.02
CA LYS A 323 -29.08 23.31 22.02
C LYS A 323 -27.66 22.81 21.82
N GLN A 324 -27.08 22.22 22.87
CA GLN A 324 -25.72 21.67 22.82
C GLN A 324 -25.58 20.81 21.55
N SER A 325 -24.70 21.23 20.63
CA SER A 325 -24.36 20.38 19.49
C SER A 325 -23.77 19.09 20.03
N TRP A 326 -24.06 17.98 19.34
CA TRP A 326 -23.58 16.67 19.75
C TRP A 326 -22.06 16.54 19.59
N ALA A 327 -21.51 17.07 18.51
CA ALA A 327 -20.07 17.27 18.33
C ALA A 327 -19.71 18.73 18.71
N PRO A 328 -18.43 19.01 19.00
CA PRO A 328 -17.90 20.37 19.05
C PRO A 328 -18.22 21.18 17.77
N ALA A 329 -18.06 22.49 17.87
CA ALA A 329 -18.12 23.37 16.70
C ALA A 329 -16.87 23.18 15.84
N ASP A 330 -16.98 23.51 14.54
CA ASP A 330 -15.87 23.45 13.59
C ASP A 330 -14.75 24.43 14.01
N ILE A 331 -13.48 24.06 13.77
CA ILE A 331 -12.31 24.87 14.13
C ILE A 331 -12.30 26.28 13.53
N ASP A 332 -12.92 26.52 12.37
CA ASP A 332 -13.05 27.86 11.79
C ASP A 332 -14.33 28.60 12.32
N GLU A 333 -15.29 27.89 12.92
CA GLU A 333 -16.49 28.48 13.57
C GLU A 333 -16.19 28.99 14.99
N ALA A 334 -15.44 28.21 15.79
CA ALA A 334 -15.16 28.50 17.20
C ALA A 334 -13.68 28.82 17.47
N VAL A 335 -13.12 29.80 16.75
CA VAL A 335 -11.71 30.23 16.87
C VAL A 335 -11.35 30.68 18.30
N PRO A 336 -10.43 29.99 19.01
CA PRO A 336 -10.06 30.38 20.38
C PRO A 336 -9.23 31.68 20.41
N PRO A 337 -9.38 32.50 21.47
CA PRO A 337 -8.78 33.82 21.54
C PRO A 337 -7.25 33.77 21.64
N VAL A 338 -6.61 34.79 21.05
CA VAL A 338 -5.17 34.95 20.96
C VAL A 338 -4.74 36.37 21.36
N GLN A 339 -3.54 36.48 21.94
CA GLN A 339 -2.78 37.71 22.11
C GLN A 339 -2.16 38.10 20.77
N SER A 340 -2.50 39.29 20.28
CA SER A 340 -2.12 39.83 18.97
C SER A 340 -1.03 40.92 19.04
N ASP A 341 -0.60 41.27 20.25
CA ASP A 341 0.43 42.27 20.56
C ASP A 341 1.87 41.77 20.35
N LEU A 342 2.05 40.45 20.21
CA LEU A 342 3.34 39.82 19.92
C LEU A 342 3.41 39.32 18.46
N PRO A 343 4.39 39.76 17.65
CA PRO A 343 4.54 39.28 16.29
C PRO A 343 4.91 37.79 16.29
N CYS A 344 4.12 36.97 15.57
CA CYS A 344 4.31 35.53 15.58
C CYS A 344 5.45 35.07 14.65
N PRO A 345 6.51 34.42 15.15
CA PRO A 345 7.66 33.99 14.35
C PRO A 345 7.39 32.65 13.65
N ILE A 346 6.37 32.59 12.79
CA ILE A 346 5.85 31.33 12.21
C ILE A 346 6.94 30.44 11.58
N GLN A 347 7.88 31.00 10.83
CA GLN A 347 8.97 30.25 10.20
C GLN A 347 9.90 29.57 11.23
N GLN A 348 10.14 30.23 12.38
CA GLN A 348 10.89 29.64 13.48
C GLN A 348 10.09 28.56 14.19
N ILE A 349 8.79 28.78 14.43
CA ILE A 349 7.90 27.81 15.09
C ILE A 349 7.83 26.53 14.25
N LEU A 350 7.49 26.65 12.96
CA LEU A 350 7.41 25.51 12.05
C LEU A 350 8.74 24.76 11.97
N LYS A 351 9.88 25.46 11.84
CA LYS A 351 11.19 24.80 11.82
C LYS A 351 11.45 24.03 13.12
N GLN A 352 11.30 24.67 14.28
CA GLN A 352 11.62 24.05 15.56
C GLN A 352 10.68 22.90 15.91
N THR A 353 9.39 22.99 15.60
CA THR A 353 8.44 21.88 15.77
C THR A 353 8.70 20.75 14.77
N SER A 354 9.20 21.06 13.57
CA SER A 354 9.67 20.04 12.62
C SER A 354 10.93 19.32 13.13
N ASP A 355 11.90 20.07 13.67
CA ASP A 355 13.08 19.51 14.35
C ASP A 355 12.63 18.58 15.51
N ARG A 356 11.70 19.03 16.37
CA ARG A 356 11.15 18.23 17.50
C ARG A 356 10.43 16.96 17.08
N THR A 357 9.64 17.01 16.01
CA THR A 357 8.92 15.83 15.51
C THR A 357 9.84 14.85 14.77
N GLN A 358 10.97 15.32 14.24
CA GLN A 358 12.05 14.45 13.78
C GLN A 358 12.80 13.80 14.96
N ASP A 359 13.17 14.56 15.99
CA ASP A 359 13.79 14.03 17.24
C ASP A 359 12.91 12.92 17.86
N LEU A 360 11.59 13.14 17.88
CA LEU A 360 10.58 12.21 18.37
C LEU A 360 10.62 10.87 17.61
N ILE A 361 10.65 10.90 16.28
CA ILE A 361 10.70 9.68 15.44
C ILE A 361 12.01 8.92 15.64
N GLN A 362 13.15 9.62 15.63
CA GLN A 362 14.46 9.00 15.85
C GLN A 362 14.58 8.36 17.24
N SER A 363 13.87 8.90 18.23
CA SER A 363 13.80 8.37 19.60
C SER A 363 12.77 7.25 19.78
N LEU A 364 11.80 7.10 18.86
CA LEU A 364 10.70 6.15 18.92
C LEU A 364 10.82 5.06 17.85
N GLN A 365 11.53 3.98 18.16
CA GLN A 365 11.41 2.75 17.36
C GLN A 365 10.11 2.00 17.69
N ARG A 366 9.80 1.87 18.99
CA ARG A 366 8.60 1.18 19.47
C ARG A 366 8.27 1.59 20.90
N PHE A 367 7.00 1.84 21.18
CA PHE A 367 6.48 2.05 22.53
C PHE A 367 5.18 1.26 22.78
N SER A 368 4.81 1.10 24.04
CA SER A 368 3.49 0.63 24.45
C SER A 368 2.88 1.52 25.52
N ALA A 369 1.57 1.46 25.67
CA ALA A 369 0.79 2.13 26.71
C ALA A 369 -0.41 1.26 27.10
N ASP A 370 -0.96 1.49 28.30
CA ASP A 370 -2.32 1.07 28.63
C ASP A 370 -3.29 2.06 27.96
N GLU A 371 -4.13 1.57 27.04
CA GLU A 371 -5.19 2.35 26.41
C GLU A 371 -6.55 1.95 26.97
N ARG A 372 -7.37 2.96 27.25
CA ARG A 372 -8.77 2.82 27.63
C ARG A 372 -9.62 3.69 26.72
N ILE A 373 -10.56 3.04 26.02
CA ILE A 373 -11.47 3.64 25.03
C ILE A 373 -12.89 3.56 25.60
N GLU A 374 -13.54 4.71 25.80
CA GLU A 374 -15.00 4.78 25.91
C GLU A 374 -15.58 5.14 24.56
N GLN A 375 -16.57 4.37 24.10
CA GLN A 375 -17.25 4.59 22.83
C GLN A 375 -18.75 4.73 23.06
N ILE A 376 -19.36 5.74 22.42
CA ILE A 376 -20.81 5.93 22.36
C ILE A 376 -21.24 5.97 20.89
N GLU A 377 -22.02 4.98 20.46
CA GLU A 377 -22.70 5.01 19.16
C GLU A 377 -24.15 5.46 19.34
N PHE A 378 -24.57 6.48 18.60
CA PHE A 378 -25.98 6.84 18.40
C PHE A 378 -26.45 6.34 17.05
N ASP A 379 -27.53 5.57 17.04
CA ASP A 379 -28.19 5.17 15.80
C ASP A 379 -28.93 6.35 15.12
N LYS A 380 -29.48 6.09 13.94
CA LYS A 380 -30.27 7.05 13.14
C LYS A 380 -31.51 7.61 13.85
N LYS A 381 -31.95 6.99 14.96
CA LYS A 381 -33.08 7.44 15.79
C LYS A 381 -32.61 8.14 17.06
N GLY A 382 -31.30 8.34 17.22
CA GLY A 382 -30.68 8.94 18.41
C GLY A 382 -30.55 8.00 19.60
N LYS A 383 -30.81 6.69 19.45
CA LYS A 383 -30.63 5.72 20.53
C LYS A 383 -29.14 5.44 20.72
N SER A 384 -28.62 5.72 21.89
CA SER A 384 -27.22 5.48 22.25
C SER A 384 -26.95 4.02 22.67
N ARG A 385 -25.73 3.57 22.40
CA ARG A 385 -25.10 2.35 22.93
C ARG A 385 -23.71 2.73 23.41
N ARG A 386 -23.32 2.32 24.62
CA ARG A 386 -21.96 2.53 25.15
C ARG A 386 -21.19 1.21 25.14
N ALA A 387 -19.92 1.27 24.75
CA ALA A 387 -18.95 0.18 24.87
C ALA A 387 -17.68 0.74 25.51
N ASN A 388 -17.09 -0.01 26.44
CA ASN A 388 -15.83 0.35 27.07
C ASN A 388 -14.81 -0.76 26.78
N THR A 389 -13.65 -0.38 26.27
CA THR A 389 -12.54 -1.30 25.98
C THR A 389 -11.31 -0.83 26.75
N GLN A 390 -10.57 -1.77 27.34
CA GLN A 390 -9.27 -1.51 27.95
C GLN A 390 -8.29 -2.58 27.51
N GLY A 391 -7.05 -2.19 27.21
CA GLY A 391 -6.05 -3.11 26.69
C GLY A 391 -4.68 -2.49 26.48
N ASN A 392 -3.76 -3.32 26.02
CA ASN A 392 -2.40 -2.92 25.68
C ASN A 392 -2.42 -2.29 24.28
N TYR A 393 -1.91 -1.08 24.17
CA TYR A 393 -1.64 -0.38 22.92
C TYR A 393 -0.14 -0.46 22.63
N VAL A 394 0.24 -0.80 21.41
CA VAL A 394 1.64 -0.89 20.97
C VAL A 394 1.78 -0.17 19.63
N VAL A 395 2.75 0.73 19.56
CA VAL A 395 3.08 1.50 18.37
C VAL A 395 4.50 1.13 17.97
N GLN A 396 4.68 0.74 16.71
CA GLN A 396 5.98 0.47 16.11
C GLN A 396 6.17 1.40 14.93
N ILE A 397 7.34 2.04 14.87
CA ILE A 397 7.72 3.01 13.84
C ILE A 397 8.96 2.42 13.14
N GLU A 398 8.78 2.06 11.89
CA GLU A 398 9.83 1.53 11.03
C GLU A 398 10.40 2.68 10.18
N GLU A 399 11.61 3.13 10.53
CA GLU A 399 12.39 3.99 9.62
C GLU A 399 12.72 3.19 8.34
N ASN A 400 12.37 3.76 7.19
CA ASN A 400 12.62 3.18 5.88
C ASN A 400 13.41 4.20 5.03
N THR A 401 14.06 3.73 3.98
CA THR A 401 14.68 4.53 2.92
C THR A 401 13.70 5.46 2.15
N SER A 402 12.39 5.35 2.40
CA SER A 402 11.39 6.30 1.91
C SER A 402 11.29 7.51 2.85
N ARG A 403 10.94 8.69 2.34
CA ARG A 403 10.76 9.94 3.12
C ARG A 403 9.74 9.87 4.27
N TYR A 404 9.02 8.76 4.43
CA TYR A 404 7.95 8.60 5.41
C TYR A 404 8.24 7.41 6.32
N PRO A 405 8.22 7.57 7.66
CA PRO A 405 8.24 6.42 8.57
C PRO A 405 7.01 5.55 8.35
N VAL A 406 7.13 4.23 8.50
CA VAL A 406 5.99 3.30 8.44
C VAL A 406 5.53 3.02 9.86
N ILE A 407 4.31 3.44 10.20
CA ILE A 407 3.75 3.24 11.54
C ILE A 407 2.76 2.08 11.55
N ARG A 408 2.91 1.22 12.55
CA ARG A 408 2.02 0.09 12.83
C ARG A 408 1.49 0.21 14.25
N GLU A 409 0.18 0.18 14.38
CA GLU A 409 -0.52 0.21 15.67
C GLU A 409 -1.18 -1.14 15.93
N TYR A 410 -1.00 -1.66 17.15
CA TYR A 410 -1.55 -2.92 17.61
C TYR A 410 -2.31 -2.68 18.91
N ARG A 411 -3.54 -3.17 18.99
CA ARG A 411 -4.39 -3.12 20.18
C ARG A 411 -4.71 -4.54 20.65
N GLY A 412 -4.42 -4.86 21.90
CA GLY A 412 -4.72 -6.13 22.53
C GLY A 412 -5.63 -5.95 23.75
N GLY A 413 -6.88 -6.39 23.67
CA GLY A 413 -7.84 -6.30 24.77
C GLY A 413 -9.08 -7.17 24.55
N SER A 414 -9.83 -7.45 25.61
CA SER A 414 -11.08 -8.21 25.52
C SER A 414 -12.25 -7.30 25.14
N SER A 415 -12.76 -7.44 23.92
CA SER A 415 -13.97 -6.72 23.51
C SER A 415 -15.20 -7.22 24.27
N GLY A 416 -15.96 -6.29 24.86
CA GLY A 416 -17.20 -6.61 25.57
C GLY A 416 -18.33 -7.03 24.62
N THR A 417 -18.40 -8.32 24.27
CA THR A 417 -19.47 -9.02 23.50
C THR A 417 -19.92 -8.48 22.13
N HIS A 418 -19.56 -7.28 21.72
CA HIS A 418 -19.95 -6.68 20.44
C HIS A 418 -18.76 -5.94 19.80
N PRO A 419 -18.40 -6.24 18.54
CA PRO A 419 -17.37 -5.48 17.83
C PRO A 419 -17.88 -4.06 17.51
N SER A 420 -17.00 -3.07 17.61
CA SER A 420 -17.29 -1.70 17.19
C SER A 420 -17.49 -1.61 15.68
N SER A 421 -18.35 -0.70 15.22
CA SER A 421 -18.57 -0.46 13.78
C SER A 421 -17.64 0.60 13.17
N VAL A 422 -16.82 1.23 14.02
CA VAL A 422 -15.78 2.21 13.69
C VAL A 422 -14.55 1.89 14.54
N VAL A 423 -13.36 2.00 13.93
CA VAL A 423 -12.04 1.85 14.56
C VAL A 423 -11.14 2.92 13.95
N ASP A 424 -10.48 3.70 14.80
CA ASP A 424 -9.44 4.68 14.47
C ASP A 424 -8.04 4.03 14.45
N THR A 425 -7.08 4.67 13.78
CA THR A 425 -5.63 4.41 13.93
C THR A 425 -4.87 5.68 13.52
N GLY A 426 -3.68 5.92 14.06
CA GLY A 426 -2.84 7.09 13.75
C GLY A 426 -2.81 8.12 14.88
N THR A 427 -3.60 7.90 15.93
CA THR A 427 -3.71 8.78 17.10
C THR A 427 -2.36 8.98 17.80
N ALA A 428 -1.51 7.94 17.88
CA ALA A 428 -0.18 7.99 18.50
C ALA A 428 0.76 9.06 17.93
N ILE A 429 0.56 9.42 16.65
CA ILE A 429 1.56 10.05 15.80
C ILE A 429 1.01 11.24 15.02
N PHE A 430 -0.18 11.74 15.37
CA PHE A 430 -0.83 12.82 14.60
C PHE A 430 0.01 14.12 14.55
N ALA A 431 0.92 14.32 15.51
CA ALA A 431 1.95 15.37 15.50
C ALA A 431 2.86 15.34 14.26
N LEU A 432 2.93 14.23 13.52
CA LEU A 432 3.73 14.11 12.30
C LEU A 432 3.24 15.01 11.14
N ILE A 433 2.12 15.73 11.26
CA ILE A 433 1.82 16.86 10.35
C ILE A 433 2.97 17.90 10.31
N PHE A 434 3.75 18.01 11.39
CA PHE A 434 4.93 18.88 11.45
C PHE A 434 6.25 18.20 11.02
N HIS A 435 6.27 16.88 10.82
CA HIS A 435 7.49 16.18 10.42
C HIS A 435 7.99 16.69 9.06
N PRO A 436 9.31 16.76 8.78
CA PRO A 436 9.85 17.34 7.54
C PRO A 436 9.30 16.72 6.23
N SER A 437 8.72 15.52 6.30
CA SER A 437 8.07 14.83 5.18
C SER A 437 6.64 15.30 4.88
N HIS A 438 5.93 15.85 5.87
CA HIS A 438 4.51 16.25 5.77
C HIS A 438 4.29 17.75 5.92
N ILE A 439 5.19 18.49 6.57
CA ILE A 439 4.99 19.92 6.86
C ILE A 439 4.82 20.81 5.62
N ARG A 440 5.16 20.32 4.42
CA ARG A 440 4.93 21.01 3.13
C ARG A 440 3.55 20.76 2.55
N SER A 441 2.90 19.66 2.96
CA SER A 441 1.54 19.27 2.59
C SER A 441 0.46 20.11 3.26
N PHE A 442 0.82 21.13 4.06
CA PHE A 442 -0.11 21.94 4.83
C PHE A 442 0.23 23.44 4.69
N ASP A 443 -0.78 24.27 4.41
CA ASP A 443 -0.68 25.72 4.59
C ASP A 443 -0.85 26.05 6.07
N PHE A 444 0.13 26.75 6.66
CA PHE A 444 0.14 27.13 8.06
C PHE A 444 0.01 28.66 8.21
N ARG A 445 -0.94 29.08 9.05
CA ARG A 445 -1.15 30.48 9.42
C ARG A 445 -1.10 30.59 10.94
N CYS A 446 -0.24 31.47 11.46
CA CYS A 446 -0.21 31.75 12.89
C CYS A 446 -1.30 32.76 13.25
N GLU A 447 -2.15 32.40 14.21
CA GLU A 447 -3.22 33.25 14.70
C GLU A 447 -2.72 34.16 15.84
N GLY A 448 -1.84 33.64 16.71
CA GLY A 448 -1.19 34.44 17.75
C GLY A 448 -0.70 33.59 18.93
N LEU A 449 -0.42 34.24 20.06
CA LEU A 449 -0.06 33.54 21.31
C LEU A 449 -1.32 33.29 22.16
N SER A 450 -1.58 32.05 22.55
CA SER A 450 -2.68 31.65 23.42
C SER A 450 -2.17 30.81 24.60
N GLN A 451 -3.08 30.10 25.28
CA GLN A 451 -2.74 29.11 26.30
C GLN A 451 -3.33 27.75 25.95
N SER A 452 -2.58 26.69 26.23
CA SER A 452 -3.05 25.30 26.22
C SER A 452 -2.72 24.67 27.57
N HIS A 453 -3.73 24.15 28.27
CA HIS A 453 -3.60 23.59 29.63
C HIS A 453 -2.78 24.47 30.60
N GLY A 454 -3.04 25.79 30.57
CA GLY A 454 -2.35 26.80 31.40
C GLY A 454 -0.91 27.16 30.96
N SER A 455 -0.38 26.51 29.92
CA SER A 455 0.94 26.80 29.36
C SER A 455 0.86 27.75 28.15
N PRO A 456 1.72 28.78 28.04
CA PRO A 456 1.76 29.64 26.85
C PRO A 456 2.10 28.85 25.58
N ALA A 457 1.29 29.01 24.53
CA ALA A 457 1.40 28.26 23.29
C ALA A 457 1.08 29.12 22.07
N TRP A 458 1.86 28.98 20.99
CA TRP A 458 1.53 29.55 19.69
C TRP A 458 0.38 28.78 19.06
N GLN A 459 -0.65 29.50 18.64
CA GLN A 459 -1.82 28.95 17.99
C GLN A 459 -1.65 29.04 16.47
N LEU A 460 -1.59 27.89 15.81
CA LEU A 460 -1.40 27.76 14.36
C LEU A 460 -2.64 27.11 13.75
N ARG A 461 -3.32 27.80 12.82
CA ARG A 461 -4.33 27.20 11.93
C ARG A 461 -3.61 26.55 10.76
N PHE A 462 -3.98 25.34 10.41
CA PHE A 462 -3.48 24.64 9.22
C PHE A 462 -4.60 24.10 8.35
N GLU A 463 -4.31 23.90 7.06
CA GLU A 463 -5.15 23.15 6.13
C GLU A 463 -4.29 22.39 5.14
N GLU A 464 -4.67 21.17 4.87
CA GLU A 464 -3.98 20.24 4.00
C GLU A 464 -4.08 20.65 2.53
N SER A 465 -3.04 20.35 1.76
CA SER A 465 -2.97 20.51 0.32
C SER A 465 -4.17 19.87 -0.40
N ALA A 466 -4.48 20.38 -1.59
CA ALA A 466 -5.46 19.73 -2.47
C ALA A 466 -4.84 18.59 -3.30
N ASP A 467 -3.51 18.39 -3.22
CA ASP A 467 -2.83 17.27 -3.87
C ASP A 467 -3.11 15.95 -3.13
N PRO A 468 -3.76 14.96 -3.76
CA PRO A 468 -4.02 13.66 -3.12
C PRO A 468 -2.73 12.86 -2.86
N ASN A 469 -1.60 13.18 -3.50
CA ASN A 469 -0.30 12.55 -3.20
C ASN A 469 0.30 13.04 -1.89
N GLU A 470 -0.24 14.12 -1.32
CA GLU A 470 0.19 14.74 -0.07
C GLU A 470 -0.71 14.38 1.12
N SER A 471 -1.73 13.53 0.90
CA SER A 471 -2.72 13.14 1.91
C SER A 471 -2.11 12.44 3.15
N PHE A 472 -2.40 12.99 4.32
CA PHE A 472 -1.96 12.55 5.64
C PHE A 472 -2.83 11.44 6.21
N GLN A 473 -4.15 11.46 5.93
CA GLN A 473 -5.09 10.48 6.48
C GLN A 473 -5.88 9.70 5.41
N ALA A 474 -6.32 8.50 5.81
CA ALA A 474 -6.98 7.55 4.92
C ALA A 474 -8.08 6.76 5.64
N ILE A 475 -9.34 6.99 5.26
CA ILE A 475 -10.51 6.27 5.80
C ILE A 475 -10.72 4.98 5.00
N ARG A 476 -10.84 3.84 5.70
CA ARG A 476 -11.08 2.53 5.07
C ARG A 476 -12.50 2.04 5.35
N ILE A 477 -13.32 1.93 4.31
CA ILE A 477 -14.71 1.46 4.41
C ILE A 477 -14.92 0.30 3.45
N GLY A 478 -15.13 -0.90 3.98
CA GLY A 478 -15.52 -2.08 3.19
C GLY A 478 -14.49 -2.53 2.15
N GLY A 479 -13.23 -2.12 2.26
CA GLY A 479 -12.17 -2.37 1.28
C GLY A 479 -11.73 -1.13 0.50
N SER A 480 -12.63 -0.14 0.32
CA SER A 480 -12.31 1.14 -0.33
C SER A 480 -11.53 2.08 0.59
N VAL A 481 -10.60 2.83 0.02
CA VAL A 481 -9.85 3.90 0.70
C VAL A 481 -10.37 5.27 0.23
N PHE A 482 -10.62 6.17 1.17
CA PHE A 482 -10.93 7.57 0.93
C PHE A 482 -9.84 8.42 1.57
N LEU A 483 -9.47 9.53 0.95
CA LEU A 483 -8.45 10.47 1.42
C LEU A 483 -9.13 11.81 1.78
N PRO A 484 -9.68 11.95 3.00
CA PRO A 484 -10.26 13.22 3.44
C PRO A 484 -9.16 14.26 3.66
N ARG A 485 -9.32 15.43 3.05
CA ARG A 485 -8.51 16.60 3.39
C ARG A 485 -8.85 17.09 4.79
N LEU A 486 -7.82 17.41 5.55
CA LEU A 486 -7.88 17.96 6.90
C LEU A 486 -7.74 19.48 6.92
N LYS A 487 -8.42 20.09 7.89
CA LYS A 487 -8.08 21.41 8.41
C LYS A 487 -8.03 21.34 9.93
N GLY A 488 -7.33 22.27 10.56
CA GLY A 488 -7.19 22.20 12.01
C GLY A 488 -6.44 23.35 12.64
N ARG A 489 -6.20 23.18 13.94
CA ARG A 489 -5.49 24.11 14.80
C ARG A 489 -4.56 23.33 15.72
N ALA A 490 -3.33 23.82 15.85
CA ALA A 490 -2.33 23.27 16.75
C ALA A 490 -1.87 24.31 17.77
N TRP A 491 -1.56 23.85 18.97
CA TRP A 491 -0.97 24.65 20.03
C TRP A 491 0.45 24.17 20.29
N ILE A 492 1.42 25.02 19.97
CA ILE A 492 2.84 24.74 20.05
C ILE A 492 3.44 25.46 21.25
N ALA A 493 4.09 24.74 22.17
CA ALA A 493 4.68 25.31 23.39
C ALA A 493 5.63 26.47 23.07
N ARG A 494 5.38 27.66 23.66
CA ARG A 494 6.05 28.92 23.29
C ARG A 494 7.58 28.85 23.23
N ASN A 495 8.18 28.08 24.14
CA ASN A 495 9.64 28.05 24.37
C ASN A 495 10.31 26.74 23.94
N SER A 496 9.63 25.59 24.06
CA SER A 496 10.20 24.27 23.73
C SER A 496 9.85 23.78 22.32
N TYR A 497 8.84 24.39 21.69
CA TYR A 497 8.28 24.06 20.38
C TYR A 497 7.63 22.67 20.26
N GLU A 498 7.35 22.04 21.41
CA GLU A 498 6.58 20.80 21.52
C GLU A 498 5.12 21.02 21.10
N VAL A 499 4.53 20.02 20.46
CA VAL A 499 3.08 19.97 20.22
C VAL A 499 2.38 19.70 21.54
N LEU A 500 1.45 20.57 21.96
CA LEU A 500 0.66 20.40 23.20
C LEU A 500 -0.76 19.93 22.92
N ARG A 501 -1.35 20.39 21.81
CA ARG A 501 -2.69 20.01 21.36
C ARG A 501 -2.77 20.10 19.84
N ILE A 502 -3.50 19.17 19.23
CA ILE A 502 -3.98 19.27 17.85
C ILE A 502 -5.50 19.10 17.87
N GLU A 503 -6.19 19.87 17.06
CA GLU A 503 -7.63 19.82 16.86
C GLU A 503 -7.90 19.90 15.35
N THR A 504 -8.68 18.98 14.80
CA THR A 504 -8.92 18.91 13.35
C THR A 504 -10.37 18.62 13.00
N ASP A 505 -10.81 19.19 11.88
CA ASP A 505 -12.03 18.84 11.17
C ASP A 505 -11.73 18.42 9.73
N LEU A 506 -12.72 17.82 9.08
CA LEU A 506 -12.73 17.71 7.62
C LEU A 506 -12.70 19.09 6.97
N ALA A 507 -11.81 19.28 6.00
CA ALA A 507 -11.87 20.44 5.11
C ALA A 507 -13.15 20.43 4.25
N SER A 508 -13.70 19.25 3.96
CA SER A 508 -14.99 19.05 3.31
C SER A 508 -15.59 17.68 3.62
N PRO A 509 -16.93 17.55 3.78
CA PRO A 509 -17.61 16.25 3.84
C PRO A 509 -17.29 15.34 2.64
N ILE A 510 -17.50 14.03 2.79
CA ILE A 510 -17.39 13.04 1.70
C ILE A 510 -18.79 12.46 1.41
N PRO A 511 -19.58 13.05 0.47
CA PRO A 511 -20.96 12.66 0.23
C PRO A 511 -21.13 11.22 -0.25
N GLN A 512 -20.15 10.70 -1.00
CA GLN A 512 -20.16 9.35 -1.62
C GLN A 512 -20.37 8.25 -0.57
N ILE A 513 -19.78 8.42 0.62
CA ILE A 513 -19.92 7.50 1.76
C ILE A 513 -20.91 7.99 2.82
N ARG A 514 -21.47 9.20 2.65
CA ARG A 514 -22.24 9.94 3.68
C ARG A 514 -21.44 10.11 4.96
N PHE A 515 -20.17 10.51 4.83
CA PHE A 515 -19.29 10.88 5.93
C PHE A 515 -19.34 12.41 6.05
N GLY A 516 -20.09 12.89 7.03
CA GLY A 516 -20.52 14.28 7.11
C GLY A 516 -19.70 15.15 8.06
N LEU A 517 -19.07 14.53 9.07
CA LEU A 517 -18.27 15.18 10.10
C LEU A 517 -17.26 14.18 10.64
N GLU A 518 -16.04 14.67 10.83
CA GLU A 518 -15.00 14.10 11.67
C GLU A 518 -14.41 15.29 12.43
N HIS A 519 -14.42 15.24 13.76
CA HIS A 519 -13.77 16.22 14.63
C HIS A 519 -12.90 15.47 15.62
N LEU A 520 -11.61 15.76 15.65
CA LEU A 520 -10.60 15.06 16.44
C LEU A 520 -9.83 16.06 17.30
N VAL A 521 -9.78 15.81 18.61
CA VAL A 521 -8.95 16.55 19.57
C VAL A 521 -7.91 15.60 20.14
N ILE A 522 -6.62 15.94 20.09
CA ILE A 522 -5.55 15.21 20.77
C ILE A 522 -4.81 16.17 21.70
N ASN A 523 -4.67 15.80 22.97
CA ASN A 523 -3.81 16.49 23.94
C ASN A 523 -2.52 15.68 24.15
N TYR A 524 -1.38 16.35 24.19
CA TYR A 524 -0.05 15.75 24.32
C TYR A 524 0.56 16.13 25.67
N ALA A 525 1.13 15.15 26.36
CA ALA A 525 1.79 15.34 27.65
C ALA A 525 3.23 14.79 27.63
N PRO A 526 4.14 15.37 28.45
CA PRO A 526 5.48 14.85 28.60
C PRO A 526 5.49 13.51 29.36
N VAL A 527 6.12 12.51 28.75
CA VAL A 527 6.35 11.17 29.31
C VAL A 527 7.86 10.99 29.55
N GLU A 528 8.24 10.65 30.78
CA GLU A 528 9.64 10.48 31.19
C GLU A 528 10.03 9.00 31.28
N PHE A 529 10.87 8.54 30.35
CA PHE A 529 11.35 7.17 30.28
C PHE A 529 12.64 7.01 31.08
N LYS A 530 12.50 6.80 32.40
CA LYS A 530 13.62 6.76 33.36
C LYS A 530 14.76 5.80 32.97
N ASN A 531 14.44 4.67 32.32
CA ASN A 531 15.44 3.68 31.91
C ASN A 531 16.30 4.14 30.72
N HIS A 532 15.82 5.07 29.90
CA HIS A 532 16.51 5.56 28.70
C HIS A 532 16.97 7.01 28.82
N SER A 533 16.63 7.72 29.91
CA SER A 533 16.91 9.14 30.12
C SER A 533 16.34 10.07 29.03
N VAL A 534 15.26 9.64 28.37
CA VAL A 534 14.56 10.38 27.32
C VAL A 534 13.20 10.85 27.82
N ARG A 535 12.78 12.05 27.40
CA ARG A 535 11.47 12.63 27.66
C ARG A 535 10.80 12.97 26.32
N LEU A 536 9.62 12.44 26.08
CA LEU A 536 8.88 12.59 24.81
C LEU A 536 7.49 13.18 25.07
N TRP A 537 6.97 13.96 24.13
CA TRP A 537 5.56 14.38 24.15
C TRP A 537 4.72 13.36 23.39
N LEU A 538 3.87 12.63 24.11
CA LEU A 538 3.01 11.58 23.57
C LEU A 538 1.53 11.91 23.84
N PRO A 539 0.57 11.37 23.08
CA PRO A 539 -0.85 11.58 23.33
C PRO A 539 -1.27 11.10 24.72
N GLU A 540 -1.78 12.01 25.55
CA GLU A 540 -2.38 11.68 26.84
C GLU A 540 -3.84 11.23 26.67
N SER A 541 -4.54 11.91 25.76
CA SER A 541 -5.96 11.69 25.46
C SER A 541 -6.26 12.03 24.01
N ALA A 542 -7.22 11.34 23.42
CA ALA A 542 -7.83 11.74 22.15
C ALA A 542 -9.35 11.64 22.20
N GLN A 543 -10.06 12.60 21.60
CA GLN A 543 -11.52 12.65 21.53
C GLN A 543 -11.94 12.76 20.08
N LEU A 544 -12.73 11.80 19.58
CA LEU A 544 -13.09 11.67 18.18
C LEU A 544 -14.61 11.61 18.01
N TYR A 545 -15.15 12.55 17.25
CA TYR A 545 -16.56 12.65 16.88
C TYR A 545 -16.71 12.35 15.40
N ILE A 546 -17.51 11.34 15.03
CA ILE A 546 -17.77 10.98 13.62
C ILE A 546 -19.27 10.96 13.33
N ALA A 547 -19.69 11.60 12.23
CA ALA A 547 -21.03 11.46 11.66
C ALA A 547 -20.97 10.68 10.33
N TYR A 548 -21.43 9.42 10.34
CA TYR A 548 -21.30 8.50 9.22
C TYR A 548 -22.60 7.75 8.94
N ARG A 549 -23.11 7.84 7.70
CA ARG A 549 -24.34 7.19 7.20
C ARG A 549 -25.61 7.44 8.04
N GLY A 550 -25.61 8.49 8.85
CA GLY A 550 -26.68 8.85 9.78
C GLY A 550 -26.53 8.25 11.19
N HIS A 551 -25.46 7.53 11.46
CA HIS A 551 -25.00 7.19 12.81
C HIS A 551 -24.04 8.28 13.29
N ARG A 552 -23.90 8.43 14.61
CA ARG A 552 -22.95 9.34 15.25
C ARG A 552 -22.13 8.58 16.27
N TYR A 553 -20.85 8.86 16.37
CA TYR A 553 -19.90 8.13 17.20
C TYR A 553 -19.04 9.10 18.01
N GLU A 554 -18.99 8.91 19.32
CA GLU A 554 -18.02 9.53 20.23
C GLU A 554 -17.03 8.43 20.64
N LEU A 555 -15.72 8.69 20.52
CA LEU A 555 -14.65 7.83 21.03
C LEU A 555 -13.72 8.68 21.90
N ASP A 556 -13.64 8.37 23.19
CA ASP A 556 -12.72 8.97 24.16
C ASP A 556 -11.60 7.98 24.50
N HIS A 557 -10.39 8.29 24.05
CA HIS A 557 -9.17 7.54 24.33
C HIS A 557 -8.41 8.19 25.49
N SER A 558 -7.87 7.35 26.37
CA SER A 558 -6.92 7.76 27.41
C SER A 558 -5.76 6.77 27.45
N PHE A 559 -4.53 7.30 27.48
CA PHE A 559 -3.29 6.53 27.43
C PHE A 559 -2.49 6.70 28.72
N SER A 560 -1.91 5.62 29.24
CA SER A 560 -1.16 5.63 30.51
C SER A 560 -0.08 4.54 30.54
N HIS A 561 0.74 4.52 31.61
CA HIS A 561 1.79 3.51 31.83
C HIS A 561 2.71 3.24 30.63
N PHE A 562 3.13 4.31 29.94
CA PHE A 562 3.99 4.23 28.76
C PHE A 562 5.30 3.47 29.04
N GLN A 563 5.71 2.62 28.10
CA GLN A 563 6.99 1.91 28.08
C GLN A 563 7.66 2.07 26.72
N LEU A 564 8.96 2.35 26.71
CA LEU A 564 9.77 2.43 25.50
C LEU A 564 10.54 1.11 25.32
N PHE A 565 10.66 0.65 24.09
CA PHE A 565 11.49 -0.50 23.74
C PHE A 565 12.70 -0.01 22.93
N SER A 566 13.88 0.03 23.55
CA SER A 566 15.14 0.04 22.81
C SER A 566 15.59 -1.38 22.52
N VAL A 567 16.27 -1.58 21.39
CA VAL A 567 17.15 -2.73 21.21
C VAL A 567 18.56 -2.24 21.55
N ASP A 568 18.98 -2.44 22.80
CA ASP A 568 20.35 -2.14 23.19
C ASP A 568 21.29 -3.08 22.41
N SER A 569 22.14 -2.50 21.55
CA SER A 569 23.04 -3.22 20.64
C SER A 569 24.25 -3.86 21.34
N ASP A 570 24.12 -4.19 22.62
CA ASP A 570 25.17 -4.74 23.50
C ASP A 570 25.09 -6.28 23.64
N GLN A 571 24.41 -6.96 22.71
CA GLN A 571 24.64 -8.39 22.50
C GLN A 571 25.97 -8.63 21.78
N ALA A 572 27.06 -8.48 22.52
CA ALA A 572 28.34 -9.06 22.15
C ALA A 572 28.16 -10.56 21.89
N VAL A 573 28.34 -10.97 20.63
CA VAL A 573 28.29 -12.37 20.22
C VAL A 573 29.35 -13.14 21.02
N LYS A 574 28.90 -13.94 21.99
CA LYS A 574 29.78 -14.91 22.63
C LYS A 574 30.02 -16.05 21.63
N ASP A 575 31.28 -16.27 21.29
CA ASP A 575 31.70 -17.45 20.55
C ASP A 575 31.13 -18.72 21.22
N PRO A 576 30.61 -19.68 20.43
CA PRO A 576 30.10 -20.92 20.99
C PRO A 576 31.23 -21.69 21.69
N PRO A 577 30.96 -22.35 22.83
CA PRO A 577 32.00 -23.06 23.58
C PRO A 577 32.62 -24.17 22.72
N PRO A 578 33.94 -24.38 22.79
CA PRO A 578 34.65 -25.32 21.93
C PRO A 578 34.18 -26.75 22.23
N ASN A 579 33.42 -27.33 21.30
CA ASN A 579 32.88 -28.66 21.46
C ASN A 579 34.00 -29.70 21.33
N LYS A 580 34.01 -30.71 22.19
CA LYS A 580 35.18 -31.57 22.41
C LYS A 580 35.41 -32.56 21.26
N THR A 581 36.70 -32.85 21.04
CA THR A 581 37.27 -33.99 20.30
C THR A 581 37.26 -33.90 18.75
N PRO A 582 38.41 -33.56 18.13
CA PRO A 582 38.68 -33.90 16.74
C PRO A 582 39.07 -35.39 16.63
N LEU A 583 38.57 -36.09 15.60
CA LEU A 583 39.20 -37.33 15.12
C LEU A 583 40.35 -36.98 14.15
N PRO A 584 41.45 -37.74 14.16
CA PRO A 584 42.71 -37.27 13.59
C PRO A 584 42.78 -37.41 12.06
N LEU A 585 43.34 -36.39 11.41
CA LEU A 585 43.92 -36.52 10.08
C LEU A 585 45.46 -36.47 10.19
N LEU A 586 46.10 -37.24 9.32
CA LEU A 586 47.50 -37.66 9.43
C LEU A 586 48.49 -36.49 9.38
N SER A 587 49.51 -36.59 10.23
CA SER A 587 50.66 -35.69 10.28
C SER A 587 51.53 -35.79 9.03
N VAL A 588 51.82 -34.65 8.42
CA VAL A 588 53.03 -34.46 7.58
C VAL A 588 53.88 -33.40 8.28
N GLN A 589 54.96 -33.83 8.92
CA GLN A 589 55.90 -32.92 9.57
C GLN A 589 56.80 -32.25 8.54
N SER A 590 56.90 -30.92 8.63
CA SER A 590 58.02 -30.15 8.07
C SER A 590 58.48 -29.15 9.12
N GLU A 591 59.51 -29.53 9.88
CA GLU A 591 60.15 -28.65 10.86
C GLU A 591 60.97 -27.57 10.15
N LEU A 592 60.56 -26.31 10.36
CA LEU A 592 61.39 -25.14 10.07
C LEU A 592 62.28 -24.86 11.28
N LEU A 593 63.57 -25.19 11.16
CA LEU A 593 64.61 -24.76 12.10
C LEU A 593 65.24 -23.45 11.62
N GLU A 594 65.10 -22.39 12.42
CA GLU A 594 65.76 -21.10 12.16
C GLU A 594 67.29 -21.15 12.39
N PRO A 595 68.08 -20.33 11.67
CA PRO A 595 69.54 -20.40 11.72
C PRO A 595 70.15 -19.47 12.79
N LYS A 596 71.17 -19.94 13.52
CA LYS A 596 72.12 -19.07 14.24
C LYS A 596 73.59 -19.51 14.14
N SER A 597 74.37 -18.61 13.53
CA SER A 597 75.78 -18.26 13.82
C SER A 597 76.85 -19.35 13.97
N ASN A 598 77.55 -19.61 12.85
CA ASN A 598 78.99 -19.40 12.62
C ASN A 598 80.09 -19.68 13.68
N SER A 599 81.23 -20.13 13.13
CA SER A 599 82.58 -20.28 13.71
C SER A 599 82.78 -21.48 14.66
N ARG A 600 83.88 -22.23 14.58
CA ARG A 600 85.16 -21.98 13.88
C ARG A 600 85.78 -23.28 13.36
#